data_AF-A0A1H6RLS8-F1
#
_entry.id   AF-A0A1H6RLS8-F1
#
_cell.length_a   1.000
_cell.length_b   1.000
_cell.length_c   1.000
_cell.angle_alpha   90.00
_cell.angle_beta   90.00
_cell.angle_gamma   90.00
#
_symmetry.space_group_name_H-M   'P 1'
#
loop_
_entity.id
_entity.type
_entity.pdbx_description
1 polymer ?
#
loop_
_entity_poly.entity_id
_entity_poly.type
_entity_poly.pdbx_seq_one_letter_code
_entity_poly.pdbx_strand_id
1 'polypeptide(L)' 'MRCAICGNEDENTLWDEGDTIYFSRCSHRTRTSDGEEDLVECPHCHEMRDSKAYYCRH' A
#
# COMPACT_ATOMS: atom_id res chain seq x y z
N MET A 1 7.82 -0.64 -11.80
CA MET A 1 7.10 -0.47 -10.49
C MET A 1 7.44 -1.66 -9.61
N ARG A 2 7.46 -1.52 -8.28
CA ARG A 2 7.75 -2.64 -7.36
C ARG A 2 6.93 -2.55 -6.08
N CYS A 3 6.46 -3.69 -5.58
CA CYS A 3 5.81 -3.79 -4.28
C CYS A 3 6.83 -3.84 -3.13
N ALA A 4 6.70 -2.94 -2.15
CA ALA A 4 7.55 -2.89 -0.95
C ALA A 4 7.44 -4.13 -0.06
N ILE A 5 6.26 -4.76 0.01
CA ILE A 5 6.00 -5.92 0.89
C ILE A 5 6.64 -7.20 0.37
N CYS A 6 6.34 -7.56 -0.89
CA CYS A 6 6.71 -8.87 -1.44
C CYS A 6 7.81 -8.80 -2.51
N GLY A 7 8.23 -7.59 -2.90
CA GLY A 7 9.22 -7.40 -3.96
C GLY A 7 8.72 -7.73 -5.37
N ASN A 8 7.41 -7.93 -5.58
CA ASN A 8 6.86 -8.20 -6.91
C ASN A 8 7.08 -7.03 -7.87
N GLU A 9 7.46 -7.35 -9.10
CA GLU A 9 7.73 -6.39 -10.19
C GLU A 9 6.82 -6.65 -11.42
N ASP A 10 5.88 -7.60 -11.34
CA ASP A 10 4.94 -7.90 -12.43
C ASP A 10 3.97 -6.72 -12.64
N GLU A 11 4.19 -5.97 -13.72
CA GLU A 11 3.42 -4.78 -14.08
C GLU A 11 1.93 -5.07 -14.32
N ASN A 12 1.53 -6.31 -14.65
CA ASN A 12 0.11 -6.66 -14.83
C ASN A 12 -0.69 -6.68 -13.53
N THR A 13 0.01 -6.56 -12.40
CA THR A 13 -0.57 -6.67 -11.07
C THR A 13 -0.35 -5.42 -10.22
N LEU A 14 0.46 -4.48 -10.73
CA LEU A 14 0.84 -3.22 -10.12
C LEU A 14 0.11 -2.08 -10.82
N TRP A 15 -0.54 -1.22 -10.05
CA TRP A 15 -1.35 -0.12 -10.54
C TRP A 15 -0.78 1.19 -10.00
N ASP A 16 -0.35 2.06 -10.90
CA ASP A 16 0.10 3.40 -10.52
C ASP A 16 -1.11 4.27 -10.15
N GLU A 17 -1.12 4.78 -8.92
CA GLU A 17 -2.15 5.70 -8.40
C GLU A 17 -1.61 7.14 -8.28
N GLY A 18 -0.38 7.41 -8.73
CA GLY A 18 0.30 8.71 -8.71
C GLY A 18 1.26 8.88 -7.52
N ASP A 19 0.71 8.95 -6.31
CA ASP A 19 1.47 9.04 -5.05
C ASP A 19 1.84 7.65 -4.47
N THR A 20 1.12 6.62 -4.89
CA THR A 20 1.31 5.23 -4.47
C THR A 20 1.23 4.27 -5.66
N ILE A 21 1.80 3.08 -5.48
CA ILE A 21 1.65 1.93 -6.38
C ILE A 21 0.84 0.88 -5.63
N TYR A 22 -0.35 0.55 -6.12
CA TYR A 22 -1.19 -0.50 -5.57
C TYR A 22 -0.83 -1.88 -6.15
N PHE A 23 -0.62 -2.87 -5.28
CA PHE A 23 -0.40 -4.25 -5.70
C PHE A 23 -1.63 -5.12 -5.43
N SER A 24 -2.29 -5.55 -6.51
CA SER A 24 -3.57 -6.28 -6.45
C SER A 24 -3.52 -7.63 -5.72
N ARG A 25 -2.37 -8.33 -5.70
CA ARG A 25 -2.30 -9.65 -5.04
C ARG A 25 -2.13 -9.56 -3.53
N CYS A 26 -1.31 -8.65 -3.03
CA CYS A 26 -1.18 -8.45 -1.59
C CYS A 26 -2.20 -7.44 -1.05
N SER A 27 -2.81 -6.62 -1.91
CA SER A 27 -3.69 -5.51 -1.51
C SER A 27 -2.99 -4.47 -0.63
N HIS A 28 -1.70 -4.24 -0.85
CA HIS A 28 -0.91 -3.20 -0.20
C HIS A 28 -0.46 -2.14 -1.21
N ARG A 29 -0.12 -0.97 -0.68
CA ARG A 29 0.44 0.15 -1.44
C ARG A 29 1.89 0.43 -1.08
N THR A 30 2.62 0.93 -2.07
CA THR A 30 4.00 1.39 -1.94
C THR A 30 4.06 2.86 -2.29
N ARG A 31 4.59 3.70 -1.40
CA ARG A 31 4.75 5.14 -1.63
C ARG A 31 5.80 5.38 -2.70
N THR A 32 5.47 6.22 -3.68
CA THR A 32 6.42 6.54 -4.76
C THR A 32 7.56 7.45 -4.30
N SER A 33 7.38 8.14 -3.16
CA SER A 33 8.36 9.08 -2.60
C SER A 33 9.64 8.42 -2.07
N ASP A 34 9.51 7.28 -1.39
CA ASP A 34 10.60 6.59 -0.69
C ASP A 34 10.65 5.08 -0.97
N GLY A 35 9.65 4.53 -1.68
CA GLY A 35 9.58 3.11 -2.02
C GLY A 35 9.17 2.21 -0.85
N GLU A 36 8.75 2.81 0.27
CA GLU A 36 8.31 2.11 1.46
C GLU A 36 6.81 1.77 1.41
N GLU A 37 6.37 0.91 2.31
CA GLU A 37 4.94 0.63 2.45
C GLU A 37 4.16 1.89 2.86
N ASP A 38 2.96 2.06 2.30
CA ASP A 38 2.07 3.17 2.58
C ASP A 38 1.20 2.92 3.83
N LEU A 39 1.87 2.84 4.98
CA LEU A 39 1.20 2.59 6.26
C LEU A 39 1.02 3.88 7.09
N VAL A 40 -0.17 4.01 7.68
CA VAL A 40 -0.50 5.03 8.68
C VAL A 40 -1.16 4.38 9.89
N GLU A 41 -1.01 5.01 11.05
CA GLU A 41 -1.72 4.59 12.26
C GLU A 41 -3.22 4.86 12.12
N CYS A 42 -4.07 3.88 12.43
CA CYS A 42 -5.51 4.08 12.45
C CYS A 42 -5.93 4.96 13.65
N PRO A 43 -6.67 6.06 13.45
CA PRO A 43 -7.09 6.92 14.57
C PRO A 43 -8.14 6.28 15.49
N HIS A 44 -8.67 5.11 15.14
CA HIS A 44 -9.71 4.42 15.92
C HIS A 44 -9.16 3.25 16.73
N CYS A 45 -8.43 2.33 16.10
CA CYS A 45 -7.88 1.14 16.76
C CYS A 45 -6.37 1.23 17.03
N HIS A 46 -5.69 2.29 16.58
CA HIS A 46 -4.25 2.50 16.72
C HIS A 46 -3.36 1.44 16.05
N GLU A 47 -3.94 0.53 15.27
CA GLU A 47 -3.21 -0.43 14.44
C GLU A 47 -2.75 0.21 13.12
N MET A 48 -1.65 -0.30 12.57
CA MET A 48 -1.14 0.14 11.27
C MET A 48 -2.04 -0.35 10.14
N ARG A 49 -2.34 0.54 9.19
CA ARG A 49 -3.15 0.22 8.01
C ARG A 49 -2.67 0.98 6.79
N ASP A 50 -3.06 0.49 5.61
CA ASP A 50 -2.91 1.21 4.35
C ASP A 50 -3.54 2.62 4.45
N SER A 51 -2.82 3.66 4.01
CA SER A 51 -3.27 5.05 4.17
C SER A 51 -4.60 5.34 3.45
N LYS A 52 -4.90 4.59 2.39
CA LYS A 52 -6.11 4.69 1.58
C LYS A 52 -7.19 3.69 2.01
N ALA A 53 -7.03 3.00 3.15
CA ALA A 53 -8.05 2.11 3.68
C ALA A 53 -9.33 2.88 4.06
N TYR A 54 -10.44 2.56 3.38
CA TYR A 54 -11.73 3.24 3.55
C TYR A 54 -12.32 3.12 4.97
N TYR A 55 -12.05 2.04 5.69
CA TYR A 55 -12.63 1.77 7.01
C TYR A 55 -11.66 1.00 7.94
N CYS A 56 -11.90 1.09 9.25
CA CYS A 56 -11.24 0.26 10.26
C CYS A 56 -11.78 -1.18 10.17
N ARG A 57 -10.90 -2.19 10.17
CA ARG A 57 -11.27 -3.61 10.10
C ARG A 57 -11.24 -4.33 11.46
N HIS A 58 -10.89 -3.59 12.52
CA HIS A 58 -10.89 -4.05 13.90
C HIS A 58 -12.15 -3.60 14.63
#